data_AF-A0A0C1N5T9-F1
#
_entry.id   AF-A0A0C1N5T9-F1
#
_cell.length_a   1.000
_cell.length_b   1.000
_cell.length_c   1.000
_cell.angle_alpha   90.00
_cell.angle_beta   90.00
_cell.angle_gamma   90.00
#
_symmetry.space_group_name_H-M   'P 1'
#
loop_
_entity.id
_entity.type
_entity.pdbx_description
1 polymer ?
#
loop_
_entity_poly.entity_id
_entity_poly.type
_entity_poly.pdbx_seq_one_letter_code
_entity_poly.pdbx_strand_id
1 'polypeptide(L)'
;MKYTVITLIVMGVLLPLGISLATIPRLRFSENPDIMEQEILRVIPPGTPIAKAKKIMERNLFKCEYGENKMVSRYRKVPGTSVPEETYFGRVDRLMCRRSKQYKGYPVTQDWIVAIIHENGFVTTLVVNYGLTGP
;
A
#
# COMPACT_ATOMS: atom_id res chain seq x y z
N MET A 1 57.44 7.22 45.88
CA MET A 1 56.22 6.45 45.55
C MET A 1 55.32 7.36 44.72
N LYS A 2 55.13 7.07 43.44
CA LYS A 2 54.34 7.87 42.49
C LYS A 2 53.09 7.08 42.14
N TYR A 3 51.90 7.58 42.47
CA TYR A 3 50.63 6.99 42.04
C TYR A 3 50.10 7.77 40.85
N THR A 4 50.13 7.13 39.69
CA THR A 4 49.52 7.60 38.45
C THR A 4 48.02 7.30 38.53
N VAL A 5 47.19 8.32 38.74
CA VAL A 5 45.73 8.20 38.69
C VAL A 5 45.32 8.19 37.21
N ILE A 6 44.89 7.03 36.72
CA ILE A 6 44.40 6.85 35.35
C ILE A 6 42.94 7.29 35.32
N THR A 7 42.68 8.46 34.74
CA THR A 7 41.33 8.97 34.49
C THR A 7 40.73 8.24 33.29
N LEU A 8 39.78 7.35 33.55
CA LEU A 8 39.02 6.60 32.55
C LEU A 8 37.98 7.52 31.90
N ILE A 9 38.33 8.11 30.75
CA ILE A 9 37.41 8.89 29.92
C ILE A 9 36.52 7.90 29.16
N VAL A 10 35.33 7.65 29.69
CA VAL A 10 34.25 6.99 28.96
C VAL A 10 33.71 8.00 27.94
N MET A 11 34.34 8.06 26.75
CA MET A 11 33.76 8.75 25.61
C MET A 11 32.52 7.95 25.18
N GLY A 12 31.36 8.38 25.67
CA GLY A 12 30.07 7.99 25.14
C GLY A 12 29.97 8.44 23.70
N VAL A 13 30.15 7.48 22.79
CA VAL A 13 29.89 7.64 21.36
C VAL A 13 28.38 7.80 21.18
N LEU A 14 27.91 9.05 21.30
CA LEU A 14 26.62 9.50 20.80
C LEU A 14 26.68 9.45 19.27
N LEU A 15 26.53 8.25 18.70
CA LEU A 15 26.22 8.11 17.28
C LEU A 15 24.86 8.78 17.07
N PRO A 16 24.77 9.87 16.31
CA PRO A 16 23.47 10.38 15.89
C PRO A 16 22.89 9.28 15.01
N LEU A 17 21.93 8.54 15.55
CA LEU A 17 21.02 7.73 14.75
C LEU A 17 20.32 8.71 13.81
N GLY A 18 20.94 8.95 12.67
CA GLY A 18 20.36 9.71 11.57
C GLY A 18 19.16 8.91 11.11
N ILE A 19 18.01 9.20 11.72
CA ILE A 19 16.71 8.74 11.26
C ILE A 19 16.56 9.42 9.90
N SER A 20 17.04 8.75 8.86
CA SER A 20 16.82 9.16 7.50
C SER A 20 15.30 9.16 7.34
N LEU A 21 14.72 10.35 7.34
CA LEU A 21 13.33 10.60 6.98
C LEU A 21 13.20 10.31 5.48
N ALA A 22 13.38 9.04 5.11
CA ALA A 22 13.21 8.56 3.77
C ALA A 22 11.82 9.01 3.33
N THR A 23 11.79 9.90 2.35
CA THR A 23 10.58 10.55 1.90
C THR A 23 9.61 9.46 1.49
N ILE A 24 8.47 9.40 2.17
CA ILE A 24 7.48 8.37 1.92
C ILE A 24 6.99 8.55 0.48
N PRO A 25 7.05 7.49 -0.34
CA PRO A 25 6.58 7.58 -1.71
C PRO A 25 5.08 7.91 -1.73
N ARG A 26 4.74 9.00 -2.42
CA ARG A 26 3.36 9.41 -2.66
C ARG A 26 2.84 8.78 -3.94
N LEU A 27 1.63 8.22 -3.86
CA LEU A 27 0.91 7.68 -5.02
C LEU A 27 0.22 8.79 -5.79
N ARG A 28 0.33 8.76 -7.12
CA ARG A 28 -0.47 9.58 -8.03
C ARG A 28 -1.79 8.88 -8.35
N PHE A 29 -2.89 9.42 -7.86
CA PHE A 29 -4.21 8.81 -8.03
C PHE A 29 -4.72 8.97 -9.46
N SER A 30 -5.24 7.87 -10.02
CA SER A 30 -5.91 7.82 -11.31
C SER A 30 -7.26 7.12 -11.18
N GLU A 31 -8.24 7.55 -11.98
CA GLU A 31 -9.54 6.88 -12.12
C GLU A 31 -9.45 5.66 -13.04
N ASN A 32 -8.41 5.58 -13.87
CA ASN A 32 -8.10 4.39 -14.63
C ASN A 32 -7.42 3.37 -13.70
N PRO A 33 -8.04 2.20 -13.44
CA PRO A 33 -7.51 1.23 -12.49
C PRO A 33 -6.18 0.61 -12.93
N ASP A 34 -5.90 0.51 -14.24
CA ASP A 34 -4.62 -0.02 -14.74
C ASP A 34 -3.47 0.96 -14.50
N ILE A 35 -3.71 2.26 -14.71
CA ILE A 35 -2.74 3.31 -14.38
C ILE A 35 -2.49 3.33 -12.86
N MET A 36 -3.54 3.22 -12.06
CA MET A 36 -3.41 3.16 -10.61
C MET A 36 -2.66 1.92 -10.14
N GLU A 37 -2.90 0.76 -10.76
CA GLU A 37 -2.18 -0.49 -10.48
C GLU A 37 -0.68 -0.36 -10.78
N GLN A 38 -0.31 0.22 -11.92
CA GLN A 38 1.09 0.50 -12.26
C GLN A 38 1.75 1.47 -11.27
N GLU A 39 1.04 2.51 -10.85
CA GLU A 39 1.56 3.47 -9.88
C GLU A 39 1.80 2.82 -8.50
N ILE A 40 0.93 1.90 -8.08
CA ILE A 40 1.12 1.14 -6.85
C ILE A 40 2.30 0.17 -7.01
N LEU A 41 2.37 -0.57 -8.13
CA LEU A 41 3.47 -1.50 -8.42
C LEU A 41 4.84 -0.82 -8.43
N ARG A 42 4.91 0.43 -8.92
CA ARG A 42 6.13 1.25 -8.89
C ARG A 42 6.66 1.45 -7.47
N VAL A 43 5.77 1.50 -6.47
CA VAL A 43 6.10 1.77 -5.07
C VAL A 43 6.14 0.50 -4.22
N ILE A 44 5.31 -0.49 -4.56
CA ILE A 44 5.13 -1.77 -3.88
C ILE A 44 5.31 -2.89 -4.93
N PRO A 45 6.54 -3.16 -5.38
CA PRO A 45 6.78 -4.25 -6.32
C PRO A 45 6.58 -5.63 -5.65
N PRO A 46 6.39 -6.71 -6.44
CA PRO A 46 6.42 -8.08 -5.94
C PRO A 46 7.69 -8.35 -5.12
N GLY A 47 7.56 -9.17 -4.06
CA GLY A 47 8.61 -9.40 -3.07
C GLY A 47 8.69 -8.34 -1.96
N THR A 48 7.87 -7.29 -2.00
CA THR A 48 7.76 -6.35 -0.87
C THR A 48 7.17 -7.06 0.36
N PRO A 49 7.73 -6.91 1.57
CA PRO A 49 7.10 -7.43 2.78
C PRO A 49 5.70 -6.83 2.97
N ILE A 50 4.69 -7.64 3.24
CA ILE A 50 3.29 -7.19 3.31
C ILE A 50 3.07 -6.12 4.38
N ALA A 51 3.80 -6.20 5.50
CA ALA A 51 3.80 -5.18 6.54
C ALA A 51 4.32 -3.81 6.05
N LYS A 52 5.31 -3.80 5.15
CA LYS A 52 5.82 -2.58 4.52
C LYS A 52 4.81 -2.03 3.51
N ALA A 53 4.19 -2.90 2.70
CA ALA A 53 3.12 -2.53 1.78
C ALA A 53 1.96 -1.85 2.52
N LYS A 54 1.49 -2.44 3.63
CA LYS A 54 0.45 -1.85 4.51
C LYS A 54 0.81 -0.44 4.94
N LYS A 55 2.01 -0.23 5.50
CA LYS A 55 2.48 1.08 5.94
C LYS A 55 2.50 2.11 4.79
N ILE A 56 2.94 1.72 3.60
CA ILE A 56 2.96 2.60 2.42
C ILE A 56 1.53 3.02 2.05
N MET A 57 0.60 2.07 1.97
CA MET A 57 -0.80 2.33 1.61
C MET A 57 -1.49 3.22 2.65
N GLU A 58 -1.33 2.93 3.94
CA GLU A 58 -1.93 3.72 5.03
C GLU A 58 -1.41 5.16 5.06
N ARG A 59 -0.12 5.37 4.80
CA ARG A 59 0.46 6.72 4.65
C ARG A 59 -0.07 7.46 3.42
N ASN A 60 -0.58 6.73 2.43
CA ASN A 60 -1.31 7.26 1.28
C ASN A 60 -2.83 7.29 1.53
N LEU A 61 -3.26 7.34 2.80
CA LEU A 61 -4.65 7.49 3.26
C LEU A 61 -5.58 6.35 2.86
N PHE A 62 -5.05 5.16 2.58
CA PHE A 62 -5.88 3.96 2.50
C PHE A 62 -6.14 3.40 3.89
N LYS A 63 -7.32 2.81 4.10
CA LYS A 63 -7.62 1.95 5.25
C LYS A 63 -7.38 0.51 4.83
N CYS A 64 -6.52 -0.22 5.56
CA CYS A 64 -6.06 -1.54 5.15
C CYS A 64 -6.35 -2.62 6.20
N GLU A 65 -6.96 -3.72 5.75
CA GLU A 65 -7.36 -4.86 6.58
C GLU A 65 -6.83 -6.16 5.98
N TYR A 66 -6.27 -7.03 6.83
CA TYR A 66 -5.87 -8.37 6.41
C TYR A 66 -7.12 -9.25 6.27
N GLY A 67 -7.12 -10.13 5.28
CA GLY A 67 -8.16 -11.13 5.09
C GLY A 67 -7.58 -12.42 4.57
N GLU A 68 -7.86 -13.50 5.27
CA GLU A 68 -7.44 -14.85 4.91
C GLU A 68 -8.51 -15.52 4.02
N ASN A 69 -8.05 -16.31 3.04
CA ASN A 69 -8.90 -17.12 2.17
C ASN A 69 -10.09 -16.33 1.56
N LYS A 70 -9.83 -15.10 1.09
CA LYS A 70 -10.86 -14.20 0.53
C LYS A 70 -10.86 -14.25 -0.99
N MET A 71 -12.05 -14.14 -1.57
CA MET A 71 -12.20 -14.01 -3.02
C MET A 71 -11.65 -12.66 -3.50
N VAL A 72 -10.88 -12.71 -4.59
CA VAL A 72 -10.34 -11.53 -5.27
C VAL A 72 -10.74 -11.60 -6.74
N SER A 73 -11.40 -10.55 -7.20
CA SER A 73 -11.74 -10.34 -8.60
C SER A 73 -11.24 -8.98 -9.07
N ARG A 74 -10.85 -8.90 -10.34
CA ARG A 74 -10.56 -7.66 -11.06
C ARG A 74 -11.73 -7.36 -11.98
N TYR A 75 -12.15 -6.11 -12.05
CA TYR A 75 -13.14 -5.63 -13.01
C TYR A 75 -12.52 -4.62 -13.97
N ARG A 76 -12.79 -4.77 -15.26
CA ARG A 76 -12.34 -3.83 -16.30
C ARG A 76 -13.46 -3.48 -17.25
N LYS A 77 -13.52 -2.21 -17.66
CA LYS A 77 -14.44 -1.78 -18.70
C LYS A 77 -13.90 -2.23 -20.05
N VAL A 78 -14.70 -2.97 -20.81
CA VAL A 78 -14.37 -3.33 -22.19
C VAL A 78 -15.01 -2.30 -23.12
N PRO A 79 -14.24 -1.65 -24.02
CA PRO A 79 -14.82 -0.72 -24.98
C PRO A 79 -15.92 -1.36 -25.82
N GLY A 80 -17.07 -0.71 -25.91
CA GLY A 80 -18.22 -1.20 -26.69
C GLY A 80 -19.13 -2.19 -25.96
N THR A 81 -18.87 -2.51 -24.69
CA THR A 81 -19.77 -3.33 -23.87
C THR A 81 -20.32 -2.55 -22.67
N SER A 82 -21.52 -2.91 -22.22
CA SER A 82 -22.10 -2.42 -20.95
C SER A 82 -21.67 -3.27 -19.75
N VAL A 83 -21.20 -4.50 -20.00
CA VAL A 83 -20.79 -5.45 -18.97
C VAL A 83 -19.27 -5.40 -18.81
N PRO A 84 -18.75 -5.16 -17.59
CA PRO A 84 -17.32 -5.22 -17.34
C PRO A 84 -16.80 -6.66 -17.46
N GLU A 85 -15.58 -6.81 -17.93
CA GLU A 85 -14.85 -8.08 -17.86
C GLU A 85 -14.43 -8.33 -16.41
N GLU A 86 -14.71 -9.53 -15.91
CA GLU A 86 -14.28 -10.00 -14.59
C GLU A 86 -13.15 -11.04 -14.73
N THR A 87 -12.04 -10.81 -14.05
CA THR A 87 -10.96 -11.81 -13.89
C THR A 87 -10.93 -12.30 -12.45
N TYR A 88 -11.06 -13.61 -12.26
CA TYR A 88 -11.04 -14.24 -10.94
C TYR A 88 -9.64 -14.74 -10.57
N PHE A 89 -9.17 -14.40 -9.36
CA PHE A 89 -7.84 -14.77 -8.83
C PHE A 89 -7.89 -15.88 -7.77
N GLY A 90 -9.05 -16.50 -7.55
CA GLY A 90 -9.20 -17.51 -6.50
C GLY A 90 -9.54 -16.94 -5.13
N ARG A 91 -9.50 -17.84 -4.14
CA ARG A 91 -9.48 -17.47 -2.73
C ARG A 91 -8.03 -17.45 -2.25
N VAL A 92 -7.60 -16.31 -1.73
CA VAL A 92 -6.20 -16.06 -1.36
C VAL A 92 -6.13 -15.22 -0.10
N ASP A 93 -4.97 -15.25 0.54
CA ASP A 93 -4.64 -14.31 1.60
C ASP A 93 -4.30 -12.95 0.98
N ARG A 94 -4.91 -11.91 1.53
CA ARG A 94 -4.78 -10.55 0.98
C ARG A 94 -4.73 -9.51 2.08
N LEU A 95 -4.08 -8.40 1.75
CA LEU A 95 -4.31 -7.11 2.40
C LEU A 95 -5.27 -6.30 1.52
N MET A 96 -6.48 -6.06 2.01
CA MET A 96 -7.48 -5.23 1.35
C MET A 96 -7.33 -3.78 1.81
N CYS A 97 -7.02 -2.88 0.89
CA CYS A 97 -6.86 -1.46 1.13
C CYS A 97 -7.94 -0.66 0.38
N ARG A 98 -8.68 0.18 1.10
CA ARG A 98 -9.73 1.03 0.52
C ARG A 98 -9.45 2.50 0.78
N ARG A 99 -9.71 3.33 -0.24
CA ARG A 99 -9.71 4.78 -0.10
C ARG A 99 -10.95 5.32 -0.78
N SER A 100 -11.70 6.14 -0.06
CA SER A 100 -12.88 6.81 -0.55
C SER A 100 -12.64 8.32 -0.61
N LYS A 101 -13.08 8.98 -1.67
CA LYS A 101 -13.02 10.43 -1.81
C LYS A 101 -14.39 10.93 -2.23
N GLN A 102 -15.04 11.69 -1.35
CA GLN A 102 -16.29 12.36 -1.65
C GLN A 102 -16.02 13.64 -2.46
N TYR A 103 -16.81 13.89 -3.50
CA TYR A 103 -16.77 15.17 -4.21
C TYR A 103 -17.50 16.23 -3.41
N LYS A 104 -16.86 17.39 -3.18
CA LYS A 104 -17.53 18.52 -2.52
C LYS A 104 -18.72 18.96 -3.37
N GLY A 105 -19.92 18.94 -2.77
CA GLY A 105 -21.16 19.39 -3.40
C GLY A 105 -21.89 18.34 -4.25
N TYR A 106 -21.40 17.10 -4.34
CA TYR A 106 -22.07 16.02 -5.08
C TYR A 106 -22.27 14.79 -4.19
N PRO A 107 -23.37 14.04 -4.35
CA PRO A 107 -23.63 12.81 -3.61
C PRO A 107 -22.86 11.61 -4.19
N VAL A 108 -21.71 11.85 -4.85
CA VAL A 108 -20.89 10.82 -5.49
C VAL A 108 -19.59 10.65 -4.71
N THR A 109 -19.22 9.40 -4.47
CA THR A 109 -17.98 8.96 -3.83
C THR A 109 -17.14 8.17 -4.82
N GLN A 110 -15.87 8.53 -4.94
CA GLN A 110 -14.88 7.73 -5.66
C GLN A 110 -14.26 6.72 -4.72
N ASP A 111 -14.24 5.45 -5.11
CA ASP A 111 -13.66 4.37 -4.34
C ASP A 111 -12.51 3.71 -5.10
N TRP A 112 -11.33 3.70 -4.47
CA TRP A 112 -10.21 2.85 -4.88
C TRP A 112 -10.18 1.64 -3.96
N ILE A 113 -10.24 0.45 -4.55
CA ILE A 113 -10.21 -0.83 -3.84
C ILE A 113 -8.99 -1.60 -4.34
N VAL A 114 -8.02 -1.82 -3.46
CA VAL A 114 -6.76 -2.49 -3.78
C VAL A 114 -6.66 -3.77 -2.97
N ALA A 115 -6.59 -4.92 -3.64
CA ALA A 115 -6.25 -6.19 -3.02
C ALA A 115 -4.78 -6.49 -3.29
N ILE A 116 -3.98 -6.56 -2.23
CA ILE A 116 -2.58 -6.99 -2.29
C ILE A 116 -2.53 -8.46 -1.88
N ILE A 117 -2.38 -9.34 -2.85
CA ILE A 117 -2.23 -10.78 -2.64
C ILE A 117 -0.82 -11.04 -2.13
N HIS A 118 -0.69 -11.89 -1.12
CA HIS A 118 0.60 -12.20 -0.54
C HIS A 118 0.76 -13.67 -0.21
N GLU A 119 2.01 -14.13 -0.22
CA GLU A 119 2.39 -15.49 0.14
C GLU A 119 3.64 -15.41 1.03
N ASN A 120 3.68 -16.20 2.11
CA ASN A 120 4.79 -16.21 3.07
C ASN A 120 5.17 -14.81 3.60
N GLY A 121 4.19 -13.90 3.72
CA GLY A 121 4.39 -12.53 4.20
C GLY A 121 4.94 -11.55 3.15
N PHE A 122 5.01 -11.93 1.87
CA PHE A 122 5.51 -11.09 0.78
C PHE A 122 4.45 -10.89 -0.31
N VAL A 123 4.42 -9.70 -0.89
CA VAL A 123 3.52 -9.34 -2.00
C VAL A 123 3.83 -10.19 -3.22
N THR A 124 2.82 -10.83 -3.81
CA THR A 124 2.93 -11.60 -5.06
C THR A 124 2.23 -10.88 -6.20
N THR A 125 0.98 -10.47 -5.97
CA THR A 125 0.12 -9.86 -6.98
C THR A 125 -0.65 -8.67 -6.40
N LEU A 126 -0.90 -7.67 -7.24
CA LEU A 126 -1.74 -6.52 -6.92
C LEU A 126 -2.96 -6.52 -7.84
N VAL A 127 -4.13 -6.25 -7.27
CA VAL A 127 -5.37 -6.09 -8.02
C VAL A 127 -6.01 -4.78 -7.61
N VAL A 128 -6.20 -3.87 -8.56
CA VAL A 128 -6.87 -2.59 -8.32
C VAL A 128 -8.21 -2.55 -9.02
N ASN A 129 -9.23 -2.13 -8.30
CA ASN A 129 -10.55 -1.79 -8.82
C ASN A 129 -10.87 -0.33 -8.48
N TYR A 130 -11.66 0.30 -9.33
CA TYR A 130 -12.14 1.66 -9.18
C TYR A 130 -13.65 1.69 -9.38
N GLY A 131 -14.36 2.44 -8.54
CA GLY A 131 -15.81 2.59 -8.60
C GLY A 131 -16.28 3.99 -8.23
N LEU A 132 -17.47 4.33 -8.69
CA LEU A 132 -18.23 5.48 -8.24
C LEU A 132 -19.47 4.98 -7.51
N THR A 133 -19.68 5.45 -6.29
CA THR A 133 -20.84 5.11 -5.44
C THR A 133 -21.65 6.37 -5.16
N GLY A 134 -22.96 6.35 -5.42
CA GLY A 134 -23.87 7.48 -5.21
C GLY A 134 -25.34 7.05 -5.44
N PRO A 135 -26.31 7.89 -5.03
CA PRO A 135 -27.75 7.64 -5.25
C PRO A 135 -28.15 7.76 -6.72
#